data_AF-A0A3C0UVT1-F1
#
_entry.id   AF-A0A3C0UVT1-F1
#
_cell.length_a   1.000
_cell.length_b   1.000
_cell.length_c   1.000
_cell.angle_alpha   90.00
_cell.angle_beta   90.00
_cell.angle_gamma   90.00
#
_symmetry.space_group_name_H-M   'P 1'
#
loop_
_entity.id
_entity.type
_entity.pdbx_description
1 polymer ?
#
loop_
_entity_poly.entity_id
_entity_poly.type
_entity_poly.pdbx_seq_one_letter_code
_entity_poly.pdbx_strand_id
1 'polypeptide(L)'
;MKKIAVAIVLLSGLIACSPDPNQSTTTEFPIIGTWKLLSGTTIKGNDTTRTDYTKGQEMIKIISPTHFAFLRHDLQHGKDSTADYSAGGGRVTIGEKNYTEYLDYFNVREWEGGKFDFEYHISGDTLTITGIEKVEKLGVNHLNIETYIRQK
;
A
#
# COMPACT_ATOMS: atom_id res chain seq x y z
N MET A 1 -46.22 42.34 -33.28
CA MET A 1 -44.79 42.42 -32.90
C MET A 1 -44.60 41.75 -31.55
N LYS A 2 -44.14 40.49 -31.52
CA LYS A 2 -43.63 39.75 -30.36
C LYS A 2 -43.35 38.33 -30.85
N LYS A 3 -42.32 37.68 -30.29
CA LYS A 3 -41.77 36.35 -30.59
C LYS A 3 -40.50 36.35 -31.45
N ILE A 4 -39.46 37.04 -31.00
CA ILE A 4 -38.07 36.63 -31.27
C ILE A 4 -37.29 36.89 -29.98
N ALA A 5 -36.34 36.01 -29.67
CA ALA A 5 -35.37 36.08 -28.56
C ALA A 5 -35.70 35.24 -27.30
N VAL A 6 -35.81 33.92 -27.47
CA VAL A 6 -35.36 32.97 -26.42
C VAL A 6 -34.72 31.78 -27.13
N ALA A 7 -33.52 31.96 -27.68
CA ALA A 7 -32.81 30.86 -28.35
C ALA A 7 -31.29 31.07 -28.45
N ILE A 8 -30.60 31.69 -27.48
CA ILE A 8 -29.12 31.65 -27.44
C ILE A 8 -28.63 31.70 -25.98
N VAL A 9 -28.71 30.61 -25.21
CA VAL A 9 -27.87 30.45 -23.98
C VAL A 9 -27.42 28.99 -23.71
N LEU A 10 -27.83 27.99 -24.50
CA LEU A 10 -27.66 26.56 -24.12
C LEU A 10 -26.53 25.80 -24.84
N LEU A 11 -25.48 26.48 -25.32
CA LEU A 11 -24.43 25.82 -26.14
C LEU A 11 -22.98 26.10 -25.70
N SER A 12 -22.72 26.37 -24.41
CA SER A 12 -21.36 26.62 -23.90
C SER A 12 -20.81 25.53 -22.94
N GLY A 13 -21.51 24.40 -22.78
CA GLY A 13 -21.17 23.37 -21.77
C GLY A 13 -20.29 22.19 -22.23
N LEU A 14 -19.84 22.12 -23.48
CA LEU A 14 -19.26 20.88 -24.04
C LEU A 14 -17.72 20.86 -24.22
N ILE A 15 -16.97 21.88 -23.79
CA ILE A 15 -15.51 21.96 -24.04
C ILE A 15 -14.66 21.54 -22.82
N ALA A 16 -15.28 21.09 -21.72
CA ALA A 16 -14.56 20.84 -20.46
C ALA A 16 -13.71 19.56 -20.39
N CYS A 17 -13.63 18.73 -21.45
CA CYS A 17 -12.74 17.57 -21.47
C CYS A 17 -11.90 17.55 -22.74
N SER A 18 -10.80 18.30 -22.74
CA SER A 18 -9.65 17.96 -23.58
C SER A 18 -8.73 17.08 -22.71
N PRO A 19 -8.43 15.82 -23.09
CA PRO A 19 -7.40 15.06 -22.41
C PRO A 19 -6.08 15.83 -22.52
N ASP A 20 -5.40 16.01 -21.39
CA ASP A 20 -4.12 16.70 -21.35
C ASP A 20 -3.09 15.91 -22.17
N PRO A 21 -2.49 16.48 -23.22
CA PRO A 21 -1.45 15.81 -23.99
C PRO A 21 -0.19 15.48 -23.16
N ASN A 22 -0.09 15.99 -21.93
CA ASN A 22 0.94 15.63 -20.95
C ASN A 22 0.50 14.53 -19.97
N GLN A 23 -0.52 13.72 -20.28
CA GLN A 23 -0.65 12.41 -19.65
C GLN A 23 0.54 11.54 -20.08
N SER A 24 1.63 11.72 -19.35
CA SER A 24 2.73 10.77 -19.30
C SER A 24 2.07 9.43 -19.00
N THR A 25 2.19 8.48 -19.91
CA THR A 25 1.97 7.07 -19.61
C THR A 25 3.02 6.71 -18.58
N THR A 26 2.73 6.99 -17.31
CA THR A 26 3.55 6.55 -16.19
C THR A 26 3.60 5.04 -16.37
N THR A 27 4.78 4.49 -16.63
CA THR A 27 4.98 3.05 -16.55
C THR A 27 4.62 2.67 -15.13
N GLU A 28 3.36 2.27 -14.91
CA GLU A 28 2.90 1.90 -13.58
C GLU A 28 3.56 0.57 -13.25
N PHE A 29 4.50 0.62 -12.30
CA PHE A 29 5.11 -0.58 -11.76
C PHE A 29 4.02 -1.52 -11.26
N PRO A 30 4.11 -2.83 -11.54
CA PRO A 30 3.02 -3.77 -11.28
C PRO A 30 2.68 -3.90 -9.77
N ILE A 31 3.57 -3.47 -8.88
CA ILE A 31 3.34 -3.41 -7.43
C ILE A 31 2.34 -2.31 -7.01
N ILE A 32 2.07 -1.33 -7.85
CA ILE A 32 1.05 -0.31 -7.58
C ILE A 32 -0.33 -0.99 -7.49
N GLY A 33 -1.10 -0.60 -6.47
CA GLY A 33 -2.44 -1.13 -6.19
C GLY A 33 -2.69 -1.38 -4.71
N THR A 34 -3.82 -2.03 -4.45
CA THR A 34 -4.19 -2.47 -3.10
C THR A 34 -4.01 -3.97 -2.97
N TRP A 35 -3.42 -4.39 -1.87
CA TRP A 35 -2.95 -5.75 -1.63
C TRP A 35 -3.42 -6.21 -0.25
N LYS A 36 -4.07 -7.37 -0.17
CA LYS A 36 -4.45 -8.00 1.11
C LYS A 36 -3.38 -9.00 1.51
N LEU A 37 -2.86 -8.87 2.74
CA LEU A 37 -1.84 -9.77 3.27
C LEU A 37 -2.45 -11.15 3.52
N LEU A 38 -1.77 -12.19 3.03
CA LEU A 38 -2.16 -13.59 3.25
C LEU A 38 -1.28 -14.23 4.34
N SER A 39 0.03 -14.03 4.24
CA SER A 39 0.98 -14.60 5.21
C SER A 39 2.23 -13.75 5.36
N GLY A 40 2.82 -13.77 6.55
CA GLY A 40 4.13 -13.21 6.84
C GLY A 40 5.05 -14.25 7.44
N THR A 41 6.32 -14.25 7.07
CA THR A 41 7.36 -15.09 7.65
C THR A 41 8.52 -14.22 8.11
N THR A 42 8.88 -14.32 9.39
CA THR A 42 10.06 -13.66 9.95
C THR A 42 11.12 -14.69 10.28
N ILE A 43 12.38 -14.39 9.93
CA ILE A 43 13.54 -15.25 10.23
C ILE A 43 14.58 -14.44 10.99
N LYS A 44 14.86 -14.87 12.23
CA LYS A 44 15.85 -14.25 13.12
C LYS A 44 16.85 -15.31 13.59
N GLY A 45 18.03 -15.35 12.96
CA GLY A 45 19.00 -16.42 13.20
C GLY A 45 18.43 -17.77 12.74
N ASN A 46 18.27 -18.72 13.66
CA ASN A 46 17.67 -20.03 13.38
C ASN A 46 16.16 -20.09 13.64
N ASP A 47 15.58 -19.02 14.21
CA ASP A 47 14.16 -18.99 14.54
C ASP A 47 13.36 -18.48 13.33
N THR A 48 12.38 -19.29 12.91
CA THR A 48 11.44 -18.94 11.84
C THR A 48 10.02 -18.91 12.38
N THR A 49 9.34 -17.79 12.24
CA THR A 49 7.93 -17.65 12.61
C THR A 49 7.11 -17.39 11.36
N ARG A 50 6.02 -18.15 11.18
CA ARG A 50 5.06 -17.94 10.08
C ARG A 50 3.69 -17.61 10.64
N THR A 51 3.12 -16.52 10.16
CA THR A 51 1.79 -16.04 10.54
C THR A 51 0.84 -16.14 9.36
N ASP A 52 -0.34 -16.72 9.60
CA ASP A 52 -1.46 -16.78 8.67
C ASP A 52 -2.40 -15.60 8.96
N TYR A 53 -2.36 -14.58 8.10
CA TYR A 53 -3.17 -13.36 8.23
C TYR A 53 -4.58 -13.52 7.66
N THR A 54 -4.98 -14.73 7.26
CA THR A 54 -6.37 -15.02 6.88
C THR A 54 -7.26 -15.37 8.08
N LYS A 55 -6.70 -15.40 9.29
CA LYS A 55 -7.38 -15.81 10.52
C LYS A 55 -7.28 -14.74 11.61
N GLY A 56 -8.43 -14.37 12.18
CA GLY A 56 -8.53 -13.50 13.36
C GLY A 56 -8.21 -12.01 13.13
N GLN A 57 -7.52 -11.69 12.06
CA GLN A 57 -7.14 -10.34 11.66
C GLN A 57 -7.18 -10.22 10.14
N GLU A 58 -7.12 -9.00 9.64
CA GLU A 58 -6.82 -8.73 8.24
C GLU A 58 -5.94 -7.49 8.10
N MET A 59 -5.16 -7.47 7.03
CA MET A 59 -4.33 -6.32 6.68
C MET A 59 -4.40 -6.04 5.20
N ILE A 60 -4.51 -4.77 4.85
CA ILE A 60 -4.25 -4.29 3.49
C ILE A 60 -3.01 -3.41 3.46
N LYS A 61 -2.31 -3.43 2.33
CA LYS A 61 -1.27 -2.49 1.95
C LYS A 61 -1.69 -1.80 0.65
N ILE A 62 -1.69 -0.49 0.65
CA ILE A 62 -1.99 0.36 -0.50
C ILE A 62 -0.66 0.93 -0.96
N ILE A 63 -0.28 0.68 -2.21
CA ILE A 63 0.95 1.19 -2.81
C ILE A 63 0.55 2.06 -4.00
N SER A 64 0.90 3.33 -3.92
CA SER A 64 0.75 4.32 -4.97
C SER A 64 2.11 4.63 -5.60
N PRO A 65 2.19 5.41 -6.69
CA PRO A 65 3.47 5.78 -7.29
C PRO A 65 4.47 6.48 -6.34
N THR A 66 3.98 7.12 -5.28
CA THR A 66 4.83 7.97 -4.40
C THR A 66 4.75 7.61 -2.93
N HIS A 67 3.70 6.91 -2.50
CA HIS A 67 3.44 6.58 -1.10
C HIS A 67 2.91 5.17 -0.93
N PHE A 68 3.07 4.64 0.27
CA PHE A 68 2.38 3.45 0.75
C PHE A 68 1.64 3.72 2.05
N ALA A 69 0.65 2.89 2.33
CA ALA A 69 0.02 2.78 3.63
C ALA A 69 -0.31 1.32 3.91
N PHE A 70 -0.32 0.93 5.18
CA PHE A 70 -0.89 -0.33 5.62
C PHE A 70 -1.85 -0.11 6.77
N LEU A 71 -2.86 -0.97 6.80
CA LEU A 71 -3.94 -0.94 7.77
C LEU A 71 -4.20 -2.39 8.18
N ARG A 72 -4.02 -2.69 9.45
CA ARG A 72 -4.29 -3.99 10.05
C ARG A 72 -5.28 -3.82 11.19
N HIS A 73 -6.24 -4.73 11.28
CA HIS A 73 -7.15 -4.79 12.41
C HIS A 73 -7.56 -6.23 12.73
N ASP A 74 -7.99 -6.45 13.96
CA ASP A 74 -8.67 -7.67 14.36
C ASP A 74 -10.07 -7.78 13.73
N LEU A 75 -10.59 -8.99 13.60
CA LEU A 75 -11.92 -9.26 13.04
C LEU A 75 -13.04 -9.23 14.11
N GLN A 76 -12.70 -9.03 15.38
CA GLN A 76 -13.65 -8.96 16.50
C GLN A 76 -13.96 -7.52 16.92
N HIS A 77 -13.51 -6.55 16.14
CA HIS A 77 -13.71 -5.11 16.36
C HIS A 77 -13.23 -4.63 17.74
N GLY A 78 -12.13 -5.18 18.23
CA GLY A 78 -11.53 -4.79 19.51
C GLY A 78 -12.34 -5.18 20.75
N LYS A 79 -13.27 -6.14 20.64
CA LYS A 79 -14.20 -6.51 21.72
C LYS A 79 -13.72 -7.63 22.63
N ASP A 80 -12.64 -8.31 22.29
CA ASP A 80 -12.10 -9.40 23.08
C ASP A 80 -10.58 -9.25 23.28
N SER A 81 -9.95 -10.29 23.86
CA SER A 81 -8.51 -10.29 24.14
C SER A 81 -7.62 -10.29 22.89
N THR A 82 -8.20 -10.43 21.70
CA THR A 82 -7.49 -10.38 20.41
C THR A 82 -7.52 -9.00 19.76
N ALA A 83 -8.06 -8.00 20.45
CA ALA A 83 -8.11 -6.61 20.00
C ALA A 83 -6.74 -6.12 19.50
N ASP A 84 -6.67 -5.73 18.23
CA ASP A 84 -5.46 -5.23 17.59
C ASP A 84 -5.82 -4.24 16.48
N TYR A 85 -5.09 -3.13 16.42
CA TYR A 85 -5.13 -2.19 15.31
C TYR A 85 -3.74 -1.61 15.11
N SER A 86 -3.25 -1.71 13.88
CA SER A 86 -1.92 -1.24 13.51
C SER A 86 -1.98 -0.59 12.15
N ALA A 87 -1.45 0.63 12.03
CA ALA A 87 -1.52 1.39 10.80
C ALA A 87 -0.30 2.30 10.67
N GLY A 88 0.24 2.34 9.46
CA GLY A 88 1.39 3.15 9.13
C GLY A 88 1.48 3.42 7.64
N GLY A 89 2.47 4.21 7.25
CA GLY A 89 2.68 4.58 5.86
C GLY A 89 3.74 5.65 5.72
N GLY A 90 3.97 6.04 4.47
CA GLY A 90 4.96 7.05 4.13
C GLY A 90 5.29 7.01 2.64
N ARG A 91 6.46 7.50 2.29
CA ARG A 91 6.91 7.58 0.90
C ARG A 91 7.49 6.26 0.41
N VAL A 92 7.53 6.08 -0.91
CA VAL A 92 8.19 4.96 -1.56
C VAL A 92 9.08 5.38 -2.72
N THR A 93 10.08 4.54 -2.99
CA THR A 93 10.76 4.49 -4.28
C THR A 93 10.49 3.12 -4.89
N ILE A 94 10.03 3.08 -6.14
CA ILE A 94 9.66 1.86 -6.84
C ILE A 94 10.57 1.68 -8.07
N GLY A 95 11.17 0.50 -8.19
CA GLY A 95 11.90 0.05 -9.38
C GLY A 95 11.28 -1.23 -9.94
N GLU A 96 11.93 -1.84 -10.94
CA GLU A 96 11.41 -3.05 -11.61
C GLU A 96 11.31 -4.28 -10.71
N LYS A 97 12.23 -4.41 -9.75
CA LYS A 97 12.29 -5.53 -8.79
C LYS A 97 12.47 -5.07 -7.35
N ASN A 98 12.79 -3.80 -7.16
CA ASN A 98 13.16 -3.24 -5.86
C ASN A 98 12.09 -2.25 -5.43
N TYR A 99 11.83 -2.21 -4.13
CA TYR A 99 10.80 -1.39 -3.51
C TYR A 99 11.31 -0.92 -2.16
N THR A 100 11.44 0.40 -1.98
CA THR A 100 11.93 0.98 -0.72
C THR A 100 10.79 1.73 -0.04
N GLU A 101 10.53 1.41 1.23
CA GLU A 101 9.60 2.13 2.10
C GLU A 101 10.36 3.11 3.00
N TYR A 102 9.91 4.36 3.03
CA TYR A 102 10.33 5.36 4.00
C TYR A 102 9.17 5.56 4.97
N LEU A 103 9.28 5.01 6.17
CA LEU A 103 8.17 4.99 7.14
C LEU A 103 8.06 6.35 7.84
N ASP A 104 7.12 7.16 7.37
CA ASP A 104 6.91 8.53 7.86
C ASP A 104 5.90 8.57 9.02
N TYR A 105 4.94 7.65 9.04
CA TYR A 105 3.89 7.54 10.05
C TYR A 105 3.71 6.10 10.51
N PHE A 106 3.64 5.86 11.82
CA PHE A 106 3.24 4.56 12.36
C PHE A 106 2.61 4.70 13.75
N ASN A 107 1.70 3.81 14.14
CA ASN A 107 1.22 3.77 15.53
C ASN A 107 2.32 3.38 16.54
N VAL A 108 3.37 2.69 16.10
CA VAL A 108 4.59 2.44 16.89
C VAL A 108 5.69 3.42 16.46
N ARG A 109 5.68 4.63 17.03
CA ARG A 109 6.48 5.79 16.58
C ARG A 109 7.98 5.53 16.55
N GLU A 110 8.48 4.57 17.34
CA GLU A 110 9.90 4.22 17.42
C GLU A 110 10.47 3.67 16.09
N TRP A 111 9.62 3.20 15.18
CA TRP A 111 10.03 2.78 13.84
C TRP A 111 10.09 3.95 12.83
N GLU A 112 9.50 5.11 13.14
CA GLU A 112 9.44 6.23 12.20
C GLU A 112 10.82 6.76 11.84
N GLY A 113 10.95 7.22 10.60
CA GLY A 113 12.24 7.53 9.99
C GLY A 113 13.00 6.29 9.52
N GLY A 114 12.42 5.09 9.71
CA GLY A 114 12.93 3.84 9.16
C GLY A 114 12.94 3.86 7.64
N LYS A 115 14.00 3.27 7.08
CA LYS A 115 14.16 2.99 5.65
C LYS A 115 14.26 1.49 5.47
N PHE A 116 13.34 0.91 4.71
CA PHE A 116 13.24 -0.52 4.50
C PHE A 116 13.35 -0.82 3.02
N ASP A 117 14.42 -1.52 2.64
CA ASP A 117 14.68 -1.92 1.27
C ASP A 117 14.20 -3.36 1.05
N PHE A 118 13.34 -3.54 0.07
CA PHE A 118 12.75 -4.82 -0.28
C PHE A 118 12.99 -5.18 -1.75
N GLU A 119 13.00 -6.48 -2.02
CA GLU A 119 12.76 -7.05 -3.34
C GLU A 119 11.29 -7.47 -3.43
N TYR A 120 10.69 -7.35 -4.62
CA TYR A 120 9.34 -7.85 -4.86
C TYR A 120 9.25 -8.71 -6.12
N HIS A 121 8.31 -9.65 -6.08
CA HIS A 121 7.97 -10.51 -7.21
C HIS A 121 6.45 -10.57 -7.36
N ILE A 122 5.97 -10.49 -8.61
CA ILE A 122 4.55 -10.60 -8.93
C ILE A 122 4.34 -11.76 -9.89
N SER A 123 3.38 -12.62 -9.55
CA SER A 123 2.91 -13.72 -10.38
C SER A 123 1.37 -13.74 -10.35
N GLY A 124 0.75 -13.34 -11.46
CA GLY A 124 -0.69 -13.12 -11.54
C GLY A 124 -1.16 -12.08 -10.52
N ASP A 125 -2.14 -12.46 -9.70
CA ASP A 125 -2.69 -11.62 -8.62
C ASP A 125 -1.87 -11.71 -7.31
N THR A 126 -0.74 -12.44 -7.29
CA THR A 126 0.08 -12.62 -6.09
C THR A 126 1.29 -11.70 -6.09
N LEU A 127 1.53 -11.02 -4.98
CA LEU A 127 2.73 -10.24 -4.70
C LEU A 127 3.49 -10.86 -3.53
N THR A 128 4.79 -11.06 -3.70
CA THR A 128 5.71 -11.41 -2.61
C THR A 128 6.69 -10.28 -2.41
N ILE A 129 6.85 -9.81 -1.18
CA ILE A 129 7.85 -8.81 -0.77
C ILE A 129 8.83 -9.49 0.18
N THR A 130 10.13 -9.23 0.03
CA THR A 130 11.17 -9.78 0.90
C THR A 130 12.22 -8.73 1.20
N GLY A 131 12.60 -8.59 2.47
CA GLY A 131 13.63 -7.64 2.86
C GLY A 131 14.04 -7.78 4.33
N ILE A 132 15.16 -7.17 4.68
CA ILE A 132 15.65 -7.15 6.06
C ILE A 132 15.04 -5.93 6.75
N GLU A 133 14.29 -6.17 7.81
CA GLU A 133 13.81 -5.10 8.70
C GLU A 133 14.80 -4.94 9.83
N LYS A 134 15.42 -3.76 9.90
CA LYS A 134 16.37 -3.41 10.94
C LYS A 134 15.97 -2.10 11.61
N VAL A 135 15.64 -2.16 12.89
CA VAL A 135 15.37 -0.98 13.73
C VAL A 135 16.25 -1.06 14.96
N GLU A 136 17.38 -0.37 14.92
CA GLU A 136 18.43 -0.47 15.95
C GLU A 136 17.92 -0.09 17.34
N LYS A 137 17.10 0.96 17.44
CA LYS A 137 16.49 1.43 18.69
C LYS A 137 15.63 0.37 19.38
N LEU A 138 15.08 -0.58 18.61
CA LEU A 138 14.20 -1.64 19.08
C LEU A 138 14.89 -3.00 19.11
N GLY A 139 16.18 -3.09 18.74
CA GLY A 139 16.88 -4.36 18.61
C GLY A 139 16.25 -5.30 17.56
N VAL A 140 15.50 -4.75 16.60
CA VAL A 140 14.88 -5.51 15.50
C VAL A 140 15.93 -5.70 14.41
N ASN A 141 16.11 -6.96 14.01
CA ASN A 141 16.91 -7.36 12.87
C ASN A 141 16.47 -8.76 12.44
N HIS A 142 15.63 -8.84 11.42
CA HIS A 142 15.15 -10.11 10.86
C HIS A 142 14.93 -9.99 9.35
N LEU A 143 14.88 -11.12 8.67
CA LEU A 143 14.32 -11.20 7.33
C LEU A 143 12.80 -11.24 7.46
N ASN A 144 12.09 -10.39 6.72
CA ASN A 144 10.63 -10.43 6.58
C ASN A 144 10.28 -10.85 5.14
N ILE A 145 9.35 -11.80 5.03
CA ILE A 145 8.80 -12.29 3.75
C ILE A 145 7.29 -12.23 3.85
N GLU A 146 6.67 -11.45 2.99
CA GLU A 146 5.22 -11.23 2.99
C GLU A 146 4.62 -11.65 1.66
N THR A 147 3.48 -12.33 1.71
CA THR A 147 2.72 -12.73 0.52
C THR A 147 1.34 -12.11 0.56
N TYR A 148 0.95 -11.49 -0.54
CA TYR A 148 -0.26 -10.72 -0.71
C TYR A 148 -1.07 -11.20 -1.91
N ILE A 149 -2.37 -10.93 -1.89
CA ILE A 149 -3.28 -11.05 -3.03
C ILE A 149 -3.82 -9.68 -3.43
N ARG A 150 -3.85 -9.39 -4.73
CA ARG A 150 -4.40 -8.14 -5.28
C ARG A 150 -5.87 -7.99 -4.93
N GLN A 151 -6.27 -6.78 -4.53
CA GLN A 151 -7.66 -6.39 -4.36
C GLN A 151 -8.16 -5.68 -5.62
N LYS A 152 -9.42 -5.93 -6.01
CA LYS A 152 -10.07 -5.43 -7.23
C LYS A 152 -11.13 -4.40 -6.90
#